data_AF-A0A418USQ3-F1
#
_entry.id   AF-A0A418USQ3-F1
#
_cell.length_a   1.000
_cell.length_b   1.000
_cell.length_c   1.000
_cell.angle_alpha   90.00
_cell.angle_beta   90.00
_cell.angle_gamma   90.00
#
_symmetry.space_group_name_H-M   'P 1'
#
loop_
_entity.id
_entity.type
_entity.pdbx_description
1 polymer ?
#
loop_
_entity_poly.entity_id
_entity_poly.type
_entity_poly.pdbx_seq_one_letter_code
_entity_poly.pdbx_strand_id
1 'polypeptide(L)'
;MAETTSISRRGITFLGAALLASPTISWVPAAAAPGSVEATQYDTLYDLLQASNPSGTVWTRGDELAGDGAGVTYAVESSRPSGRLGNVSMLLANGKWAVPQSFSTQPARSTSTAAADDLISRGQSFVDAGTRLGWDGNGLTPLTGQVVHQVASEPYAVSCSTFVGMAVLGWDYQHTTYVADQNTKVGYYVDFGDGFETSRAWSANNLASWFYARGDVWLDVDNHYERGDIMFFSDPDRNAVTGGGVGARTIFGNVYHAAIYLGDGMLMHSTGVAAGQGVHVSKMWNFLKKDLSFVARPAWSSL
;
A
#
# COMPACT_ATOMS: atom_id res chain seq x y z
N MET A 1 30.45 76.93 2.22
CA MET A 1 29.42 77.43 3.15
C MET A 1 28.84 76.19 3.82
N ALA A 2 29.49 75.59 4.82
CA ALA A 2 29.62 76.03 6.21
C ALA A 2 28.26 76.36 6.83
N GLU A 3 27.66 75.41 7.57
CA GLU A 3 27.35 75.66 8.98
C GLU A 3 27.28 74.34 9.76
N THR A 4 27.86 74.41 10.94
CA THR A 4 28.17 73.34 11.89
C THR A 4 27.34 73.62 13.13
N THR A 5 26.76 72.62 13.80
CA THR A 5 26.64 72.71 15.25
C THR A 5 26.70 71.34 15.90
N SER A 6 27.43 71.31 17.01
CA SER A 6 28.01 70.15 17.66
C SER A 6 27.89 70.29 19.19
N ILE A 7 28.19 69.19 19.90
CA ILE A 7 28.66 69.11 21.32
C ILE A 7 27.50 68.98 22.33
N SER A 8 27.45 68.02 23.27
CA SER A 8 28.43 67.65 24.31
C SER A 8 28.03 66.30 24.96
N ARG A 9 28.86 65.27 25.15
CA ARG A 9 30.04 65.03 26.04
C ARG A 9 29.83 65.20 27.55
N ARG A 10 29.83 64.06 28.28
CA ARG A 10 30.57 63.74 29.52
C ARG A 10 30.73 62.20 29.54
N GLY A 11 31.86 61.53 29.70
CA GLY A 11 33.17 61.89 30.25
C GLY A 11 33.26 61.45 31.71
N ILE A 12 33.85 60.27 31.98
CA ILE A 12 34.78 59.94 33.09
C ILE A 12 35.42 58.57 32.82
N THR A 13 36.74 58.53 33.02
CA THR A 13 37.70 57.45 32.79
C THR A 13 38.23 56.96 34.15
N PHE A 14 38.49 55.66 34.35
CA PHE A 14 39.84 55.08 34.61
C PHE A 14 39.86 53.65 35.20
N LEU A 15 40.70 52.82 34.55
CA LEU A 15 41.57 51.72 35.02
C LEU A 15 41.00 50.56 35.87
N GLY A 16 41.14 49.34 35.34
CA GLY A 16 41.08 48.10 36.13
C GLY A 16 41.53 46.90 35.30
N ALA A 17 42.40 46.08 35.88
CA ALA A 17 43.22 45.07 35.22
C ALA A 17 42.46 43.85 34.64
N ALA A 18 43.16 43.14 33.75
CA ALA A 18 42.77 41.88 33.14
C ALA A 18 42.49 40.76 34.17
N LEU A 19 41.43 39.99 33.93
CA LEU A 19 41.30 38.59 34.34
C LEU A 19 40.75 37.78 33.17
N LEU A 20 41.55 36.83 32.69
CA LEU A 20 41.14 35.77 31.79
C LEU A 20 40.15 34.87 32.53
N ALA A 21 38.86 34.97 32.21
CA ALA A 21 37.87 33.99 32.62
C ALA A 21 37.60 33.05 31.44
N SER A 22 38.19 31.85 31.49
CA SER A 22 37.87 30.77 30.57
C SER A 22 36.38 30.42 30.71
N PRO A 23 35.58 30.39 29.64
CA PRO A 23 34.28 29.74 29.71
C PRO A 23 34.52 28.24 29.91
N THR A 24 34.12 27.71 31.05
CA THR A 24 33.95 26.29 31.25
C THR A 24 32.95 25.80 30.22
N ILE A 25 33.39 24.97 29.27
CA ILE A 25 32.47 24.19 28.44
C ILE A 25 31.80 23.22 29.41
N SER A 26 30.58 23.54 29.82
CA SER A 26 29.70 22.58 30.47
C SER A 26 29.47 21.46 29.48
N TRP A 27 30.07 20.30 29.73
CA TRP A 27 29.76 19.07 28.99
C TRP A 27 28.33 18.70 29.36
N VAL A 28 27.38 19.15 28.54
CA VAL A 28 26.03 18.57 28.57
C VAL A 28 26.22 17.15 28.05
N PRO A 29 25.92 16.10 28.84
CA PRO A 29 25.96 14.76 28.28
C PRO A 29 25.01 14.76 27.09
N ALA A 30 25.53 14.41 25.92
CA ALA A 30 24.69 14.19 24.75
C ALA A 30 23.59 13.21 25.19
N ALA A 31 22.32 13.62 25.02
CA ALA A 31 21.20 12.72 25.20
C ALA A 31 21.53 11.43 24.45
N ALA A 32 21.55 10.31 25.17
CA ALA A 32 21.80 9.01 24.57
C ALA A 32 20.89 8.89 23.34
N ALA A 33 21.47 8.65 22.17
CA ALA A 33 20.70 8.22 21.01
C ALA A 33 19.76 7.10 21.50
N PRO A 34 18.46 7.12 21.17
CA PRO A 34 17.57 6.03 21.55
C PRO A 34 18.26 4.74 21.12
N GLY A 35 18.52 3.87 22.11
CA GLY A 35 19.27 2.64 21.89
C GLY A 35 18.67 1.92 20.70
N SER A 36 19.51 1.53 19.75
CA SER A 36 19.11 0.67 18.64
C SER A 36 18.38 -0.52 19.26
N VAL A 37 17.06 -0.57 19.13
CA VAL A 37 16.31 -1.76 19.47
C VAL A 37 16.85 -2.82 18.53
N GLU A 38 17.57 -3.82 19.05
CA GLU A 38 18.01 -4.97 18.26
C GLU A 38 16.76 -5.68 17.75
N ALA A 39 16.32 -5.31 16.55
CA ALA A 39 15.20 -5.95 15.89
C ALA A 39 15.69 -7.27 15.30
N THR A 40 15.00 -8.37 15.61
CA THR A 40 15.30 -9.65 14.95
C THR A 40 14.84 -9.58 13.50
N GLN A 41 15.73 -9.90 12.57
CA GLN A 41 15.49 -9.75 11.15
C GLN A 41 15.10 -11.09 10.49
N TYR A 42 14.09 -11.03 9.63
CA TYR A 42 13.63 -12.11 8.76
C TYR A 42 13.72 -11.66 7.31
N ASP A 43 13.96 -12.58 6.38
CA ASP A 43 14.04 -12.23 4.95
C ASP A 43 12.66 -11.84 4.39
N THR A 44 11.63 -12.62 4.71
CA THR A 44 10.25 -12.42 4.23
C THR A 44 9.23 -12.44 5.37
N LEU A 45 7.98 -12.04 5.07
CA LEU A 45 6.87 -12.22 6.00
C LEU A 45 6.64 -13.71 6.29
N TYR A 46 6.74 -14.56 5.27
CA TYR A 46 6.61 -16.01 5.46
C TYR A 46 7.60 -16.55 6.50
N ASP A 47 8.88 -16.14 6.45
CA ASP A 47 9.90 -16.58 7.39
C ASP A 47 9.58 -16.17 8.84
N LEU A 48 9.04 -14.96 9.03
CA LEU A 48 8.56 -14.50 10.34
C LEU A 48 7.41 -15.38 10.86
N LEU A 49 6.44 -15.73 10.00
CA LEU A 49 5.29 -16.54 10.40
C LEU A 49 5.68 -17.97 10.79
N GLN A 50 6.75 -18.52 10.20
CA GLN A 50 7.27 -19.85 10.52
C GLN A 50 8.23 -19.86 11.74
N ALA A 51 8.63 -18.69 12.24
CA ALA A 51 9.54 -18.61 13.37
C ALA A 51 8.90 -19.20 14.63
N SER A 52 9.66 -20.02 15.36
CA SER A 52 9.13 -20.78 16.51
C SER A 52 8.80 -19.90 17.72
N ASN A 53 9.56 -18.85 17.96
CA ASN A 53 9.32 -17.94 19.09
C ASN A 53 9.79 -16.50 18.84
N PRO A 54 9.26 -15.82 17.80
CA PRO A 54 9.51 -14.39 17.62
C PRO A 54 9.06 -13.60 18.86
N SER A 55 9.83 -12.57 19.24
CA SER A 55 9.55 -11.72 20.40
C SER A 55 10.18 -10.34 20.26
N GLY A 56 9.69 -9.36 21.03
CA GLY A 56 10.20 -7.99 20.98
C GLY A 56 9.85 -7.30 19.67
N THR A 57 10.78 -6.51 19.14
CA THR A 57 10.67 -5.91 17.81
C THR A 57 11.31 -6.83 16.77
N VAL A 58 10.59 -7.08 15.68
CA VAL A 58 11.07 -7.89 14.55
C VAL A 58 10.90 -7.11 13.25
N TRP A 59 11.69 -7.44 12.24
CA TRP A 59 11.67 -6.76 10.95
C TRP A 59 11.71 -7.79 9.82
N THR A 60 10.92 -7.60 8.76
CA THR A 60 11.04 -8.36 7.50
C THR A 60 11.71 -7.51 6.43
N ARG A 61 12.71 -8.04 5.70
CA ARG A 61 13.38 -7.29 4.61
C ARG A 61 12.48 -7.09 3.39
N GLY A 62 11.45 -7.91 3.23
CA GLY A 62 10.44 -7.81 2.21
C GLY A 62 9.19 -8.61 2.58
N ASP A 63 8.26 -8.72 1.65
CA ASP A 63 7.04 -9.52 1.77
C ASP A 63 7.22 -10.90 1.11
N GLU A 64 7.47 -10.92 -0.20
CA GLU A 64 7.68 -12.13 -1.00
C GLU A 64 9.15 -12.48 -1.14
N LEU A 65 9.98 -11.47 -1.33
CA LEU A 65 11.41 -11.60 -1.56
C LEU A 65 12.15 -10.61 -0.68
N ALA A 66 13.27 -11.04 -0.12
CA ALA A 66 14.09 -10.15 0.67
C ALA A 66 14.55 -8.93 -0.16
N GLY A 67 14.16 -7.73 0.26
CA GLY A 67 14.50 -6.49 -0.43
C GLY A 67 13.58 -6.13 -1.60
N ASP A 68 12.38 -6.71 -1.72
CA ASP A 68 11.33 -6.27 -2.65
C ASP A 68 10.75 -4.87 -2.34
N GLY A 69 11.23 -4.24 -1.26
CA GLY A 69 10.79 -2.92 -0.79
C GLY A 69 9.58 -2.99 0.14
N ALA A 70 8.93 -4.15 0.27
CA ALA A 70 7.75 -4.35 1.12
C ALA A 70 8.10 -4.81 2.55
N GLY A 71 9.29 -4.44 3.04
CA GLY A 71 9.72 -4.76 4.40
C GLY A 71 8.89 -4.02 5.47
N VAL A 72 8.56 -4.72 6.56
CA VAL A 72 7.74 -4.18 7.65
C VAL A 72 8.39 -4.46 9.00
N THR A 73 8.37 -3.47 9.88
CA THR A 73 8.71 -3.65 11.31
C THR A 73 7.45 -4.04 12.07
N TYR A 74 7.56 -5.02 12.97
CA TYR A 74 6.48 -5.46 13.82
C TYR A 74 6.89 -5.44 15.30
N ALA A 75 5.96 -5.05 16.17
CA ALA A 75 6.01 -5.41 17.59
C ALA A 75 5.32 -6.75 17.79
N VAL A 76 5.96 -7.66 18.52
CA VAL A 76 5.35 -8.94 18.90
C VAL A 76 4.61 -8.79 20.22
N GLU A 77 3.28 -8.79 20.13
CA GLU A 77 2.36 -8.55 21.23
C GLU A 77 1.58 -9.80 21.63
N SER A 78 1.15 -9.86 22.90
CA SER A 78 0.35 -10.99 23.40
C SER A 78 -1.11 -10.97 22.92
N SER A 79 -1.59 -9.83 22.41
CA SER A 79 -2.97 -9.64 21.97
C SER A 79 -3.05 -8.87 20.66
N ARG A 80 -4.11 -9.13 19.89
CA ARG A 80 -4.44 -8.38 18.68
C ARG A 80 -4.97 -6.99 19.05
N PRO A 81 -4.42 -5.91 18.48
CA PRO A 81 -5.02 -4.58 18.60
C PRO A 81 -6.45 -4.56 18.05
N SER A 82 -7.24 -3.56 18.45
CA SER A 82 -8.55 -3.33 17.85
C SER A 82 -8.44 -2.51 16.54
N GLY A 83 -9.52 -2.51 15.76
CA GLY A 83 -9.62 -1.69 14.55
C GLY A 83 -8.70 -2.13 13.42
N ARG A 84 -8.39 -1.19 12.53
CA ARG A 84 -7.70 -1.45 11.26
C ARG A 84 -6.27 -1.97 11.44
N LEU A 85 -5.57 -1.50 12.47
CA LEU A 85 -4.24 -2.03 12.82
C LEU A 85 -4.33 -3.52 13.23
N GLY A 86 -5.38 -3.89 13.95
CA GLY A 86 -5.68 -5.29 14.28
C GLY A 86 -5.97 -6.14 13.04
N ASN A 87 -6.68 -5.59 12.06
CA ASN A 87 -6.98 -6.30 10.81
C ASN A 87 -5.71 -6.66 10.02
N VAL A 88 -4.69 -5.79 10.05
CA VAL A 88 -3.42 -6.00 9.33
C VAL A 88 -2.34 -6.68 10.18
N SER A 89 -2.65 -7.06 11.42
CA SER A 89 -1.73 -7.77 12.31
C SER A 89 -1.69 -9.27 12.01
N MET A 90 -0.52 -9.88 12.17
CA MET A 90 -0.30 -11.29 11.80
C MET A 90 -0.31 -12.20 13.01
N LEU A 91 -1.05 -13.31 12.96
CA LEU A 91 -0.96 -14.35 13.98
C LEU A 91 0.33 -15.16 13.77
N LEU A 92 1.15 -15.26 14.80
CA LEU A 92 2.42 -15.99 14.80
C LEU A 92 2.21 -17.44 15.28
N ALA A 93 3.14 -18.33 14.93
CA ALA A 93 3.09 -19.74 15.32
C ALA A 93 3.06 -19.97 16.84
N ASN A 94 3.62 -19.05 17.64
CA ASN A 94 3.59 -19.10 19.10
C ASN A 94 2.29 -18.51 19.71
N GLY A 95 1.28 -18.19 18.90
CA GLY A 95 0.00 -17.65 19.33
C GLY A 95 0.01 -16.14 19.66
N LYS A 96 1.16 -15.47 19.50
CA LYS A 96 1.29 -14.02 19.62
C LYS A 96 0.93 -13.32 18.31
N TRP A 97 0.88 -11.99 18.34
CA TRP A 97 0.57 -11.16 17.19
C TRP A 97 1.78 -10.32 16.79
N ALA A 98 2.18 -10.37 15.52
CA ALA A 98 3.07 -9.39 14.93
C ALA A 98 2.21 -8.19 14.49
N VAL A 99 2.30 -7.12 15.27
CA VAL A 99 1.59 -5.86 15.06
C VAL A 99 2.49 -4.92 14.25
N PRO A 100 2.11 -4.55 13.02
CA PRO A 100 2.96 -3.73 12.17
C PRO A 100 3.12 -2.33 12.76
N GLN A 101 4.29 -1.74 12.55
CA GLN A 101 4.65 -0.41 13.03
C GLN A 101 4.86 0.54 11.85
N SER A 102 4.65 1.83 12.11
CA SER A 102 5.09 2.91 11.21
C SER A 102 4.47 2.92 9.81
N PHE A 103 3.28 2.33 9.62
CA PHE A 103 2.50 2.62 8.42
C PHE A 103 2.16 4.11 8.37
N SER A 104 2.29 4.72 7.20
CA SER A 104 1.69 6.03 6.96
C SER A 104 0.20 5.97 7.25
N THR A 105 -0.37 7.04 7.77
CA THR A 105 -1.82 7.23 7.96
C THR A 105 -2.41 8.24 6.98
N GLN A 106 -1.58 8.77 6.08
CA GLN A 106 -1.92 9.81 5.13
C GLN A 106 -1.46 9.43 3.71
N PRO A 107 -2.18 9.85 2.66
CA PRO A 107 -1.71 9.68 1.29
C PRO A 107 -0.42 10.47 1.07
N ALA A 108 0.54 9.86 0.37
CA ALA A 108 1.82 10.51 0.03
C ALA A 108 1.68 11.60 -1.04
N ARG A 109 0.53 11.67 -1.73
CA ARG A 109 0.30 12.57 -2.87
C ARG A 109 -1.14 13.04 -2.96
N SER A 110 -1.35 14.15 -3.65
CA SER A 110 -2.69 14.62 -4.02
C SER A 110 -3.29 13.78 -5.15
N THR A 111 -4.62 13.75 -5.21
CA THR A 111 -5.37 13.07 -6.28
C THR A 111 -5.25 13.81 -7.60
N SER A 112 -5.14 13.07 -8.70
CA SER A 112 -5.31 13.59 -10.06
C SER A 112 -6.72 13.28 -10.54
N THR A 113 -7.58 14.29 -10.66
CA THR A 113 -8.96 14.10 -11.13
C THR A 113 -9.01 13.50 -12.54
N ALA A 114 -8.11 13.93 -13.44
CA ALA A 114 -8.06 13.39 -14.79
C ALA A 114 -7.71 11.90 -14.82
N ALA A 115 -6.74 11.47 -14.01
CA ALA A 115 -6.37 10.06 -13.92
C ALA A 115 -7.43 9.22 -13.20
N ALA A 116 -8.10 9.78 -12.19
CA ALA A 116 -9.21 9.13 -11.51
C ALA A 116 -10.39 8.90 -12.45
N ASP A 117 -10.77 9.89 -13.24
CA ASP A 117 -11.87 9.77 -14.20
C ASP A 117 -11.53 8.81 -15.34
N ASP A 118 -10.29 8.83 -15.83
CA ASP A 118 -9.79 7.85 -16.80
C ASP A 118 -9.83 6.42 -16.26
N LEU A 119 -9.28 6.17 -15.06
CA LEU A 119 -9.34 4.87 -14.39
C LEU A 119 -10.77 4.36 -14.27
N ILE A 120 -11.70 5.22 -13.86
CA ILE A 120 -13.10 4.85 -13.64
C ILE A 120 -13.80 4.58 -14.96
N SER A 121 -13.52 5.35 -16.02
CA SER A 121 -14.02 5.08 -17.37
C SER A 121 -13.53 3.72 -17.88
N ARG A 122 -12.24 3.41 -17.70
CA ARG A 122 -11.67 2.11 -18.09
C ARG A 122 -12.26 0.98 -17.27
N GLY A 123 -12.42 1.17 -15.96
CA GLY A 123 -13.11 0.22 -15.08
C GLY A 123 -14.55 -0.05 -15.51
N GLN A 124 -15.28 0.99 -15.93
CA GLN A 124 -16.66 0.87 -16.40
C GLN A 124 -16.79 -0.06 -17.61
N SER A 125 -15.80 -0.10 -18.51
CA SER A 125 -15.82 -1.05 -19.63
C SER A 125 -15.86 -2.53 -19.20
N PHE A 126 -15.29 -2.87 -18.05
CA PHE A 126 -15.37 -4.23 -17.48
C PHE A 126 -16.73 -4.49 -16.82
N VAL A 127 -17.36 -3.46 -16.25
CA VAL A 127 -18.74 -3.54 -15.75
C VAL A 127 -19.70 -3.77 -16.93
N ASP A 128 -19.50 -3.04 -18.03
CA ASP A 128 -20.33 -3.13 -19.24
C ASP A 128 -20.16 -4.46 -19.98
N ALA A 129 -19.01 -5.13 -19.81
CA ALA A 129 -18.83 -6.50 -20.28
C ALA A 129 -19.81 -7.49 -19.59
N GLY A 130 -20.31 -7.14 -18.40
CA GLY A 130 -21.39 -7.85 -17.71
C GLY A 130 -21.10 -9.34 -17.51
N THR A 131 -21.99 -10.19 -18.02
CA THR A 131 -21.91 -11.65 -17.89
C THR A 131 -20.88 -12.31 -18.82
N ARG A 132 -20.20 -11.54 -19.68
CA ARG A 132 -19.03 -12.04 -20.44
C ARG A 132 -17.84 -12.28 -19.52
N LEU A 133 -17.85 -11.68 -18.33
CA LEU A 133 -16.92 -11.92 -17.26
C LEU A 133 -17.61 -12.70 -16.14
N GLY A 134 -16.91 -13.64 -15.53
CA GLY A 134 -17.36 -14.43 -14.39
C GLY A 134 -16.33 -14.40 -13.27
N TRP A 135 -16.78 -14.30 -12.02
CA TRP A 135 -15.85 -14.37 -10.90
C TRP A 135 -15.19 -15.75 -10.84
N ASP A 136 -13.87 -15.77 -10.97
CA ASP A 136 -13.02 -16.94 -10.78
C ASP A 136 -11.63 -16.48 -10.35
N GLY A 137 -11.25 -16.83 -9.12
CA GLY A 137 -9.96 -16.47 -8.53
C GLY A 137 -8.77 -17.27 -9.05
N ASN A 138 -8.98 -18.34 -9.81
CA ASN A 138 -7.93 -19.21 -10.34
C ASN A 138 -7.89 -19.27 -11.86
N GLY A 139 -8.89 -18.70 -12.55
CA GLY A 139 -8.97 -18.73 -13.99
C GLY A 139 -7.97 -17.82 -14.69
N LEU A 140 -7.81 -18.04 -16.00
CA LEU A 140 -6.89 -17.28 -16.84
C LEU A 140 -7.41 -15.86 -17.04
N THR A 141 -6.54 -14.89 -16.82
CA THR A 141 -6.81 -13.46 -17.05
C THR A 141 -5.75 -12.88 -17.97
N PRO A 142 -5.99 -11.70 -18.58
CA PRO A 142 -5.03 -11.00 -19.42
C PRO A 142 -3.68 -10.72 -18.73
N LEU A 143 -3.68 -10.71 -17.40
CA LEU A 143 -2.49 -10.56 -16.57
C LEU A 143 -1.61 -11.82 -16.50
N THR A 144 -2.03 -12.93 -17.11
CA THR A 144 -1.20 -14.14 -17.24
C THR A 144 -0.25 -14.08 -18.44
N GLY A 145 -0.35 -13.03 -19.26
CA GLY A 145 0.38 -12.90 -20.54
C GLY A 145 -0.16 -13.78 -21.66
N GLN A 146 -1.20 -14.59 -21.41
CA GLN A 146 -1.86 -15.39 -22.44
C GLN A 146 -2.90 -14.57 -23.21
N VAL A 147 -3.12 -14.95 -24.47
CA VAL A 147 -4.21 -14.42 -25.27
C VAL A 147 -5.51 -15.14 -24.87
N VAL A 148 -6.19 -14.65 -23.84
CA VAL A 148 -7.28 -15.38 -23.15
C VAL A 148 -8.39 -15.84 -24.10
N HIS A 149 -8.82 -14.99 -25.02
CA HIS A 149 -9.91 -15.32 -25.96
C HIS A 149 -9.58 -16.48 -26.92
N GLN A 150 -8.29 -16.77 -27.14
CA GLN A 150 -7.84 -17.89 -27.98
C GLN A 150 -7.74 -19.22 -27.22
N VAL A 151 -7.65 -19.18 -25.88
CA VAL A 151 -7.37 -20.36 -25.04
C VAL A 151 -8.49 -20.70 -24.06
N ALA A 152 -9.46 -19.80 -23.88
CA ALA A 152 -10.62 -19.97 -23.02
C ALA A 152 -11.91 -19.51 -23.72
N SER A 153 -13.04 -19.96 -23.20
CA SER A 153 -14.37 -19.54 -23.65
C SER A 153 -15.05 -18.67 -22.58
N GLU A 154 -15.95 -17.79 -23.02
CA GLU A 154 -16.77 -16.99 -22.10
C GLU A 154 -17.69 -17.88 -21.22
N PRO A 155 -18.01 -17.45 -19.99
CA PRO A 155 -17.54 -16.22 -19.34
C PRO A 155 -16.05 -16.29 -18.95
N TYR A 156 -15.29 -15.24 -19.27
CA TYR A 156 -13.88 -15.19 -18.92
C TYR A 156 -13.69 -14.91 -17.43
N ALA A 157 -12.69 -15.56 -16.85
CA ALA A 157 -12.37 -15.42 -15.43
C ALA A 157 -11.94 -14.00 -15.08
N VAL A 158 -12.44 -13.47 -13.97
CA VAL A 158 -11.96 -12.23 -13.35
C VAL A 158 -12.05 -12.34 -11.83
N SER A 159 -11.17 -11.67 -11.11
CA SER A 159 -11.21 -11.54 -9.65
C SER A 159 -11.08 -10.06 -9.29
N CYS A 160 -11.22 -9.72 -8.00
CA CYS A 160 -11.10 -8.35 -7.56
C CYS A 160 -9.74 -7.73 -7.89
N SER A 161 -8.66 -8.45 -7.60
CA SER A 161 -7.30 -8.00 -7.83
C SER A 161 -6.90 -8.02 -9.29
N THR A 162 -7.37 -8.98 -10.09
CA THR A 162 -7.08 -8.98 -11.53
C THR A 162 -7.84 -7.88 -12.25
N PHE A 163 -9.09 -7.63 -11.88
CA PHE A 163 -9.83 -6.46 -12.37
C PHE A 163 -9.10 -5.16 -12.05
N VAL A 164 -8.80 -4.92 -10.77
CA VAL A 164 -8.09 -3.71 -10.35
C VAL A 164 -6.74 -3.62 -11.07
N GLY A 165 -6.02 -4.73 -11.18
CA GLY A 165 -4.72 -4.80 -11.84
C GLY A 165 -4.74 -4.39 -13.31
N MET A 166 -5.65 -4.97 -14.10
CA MET A 166 -5.83 -4.57 -15.50
C MET A 166 -6.20 -3.09 -15.62
N ALA A 167 -7.09 -2.60 -14.75
CA ALA A 167 -7.48 -1.21 -14.74
C ALA A 167 -6.32 -0.29 -14.33
N VAL A 168 -5.49 -0.60 -13.33
CA VAL A 168 -4.36 0.29 -13.00
C VAL A 168 -3.22 0.20 -14.02
N LEU A 169 -3.09 -0.90 -14.75
CA LEU A 169 -2.12 -1.06 -15.85
C LEU A 169 -2.44 -0.22 -17.09
N GLY A 170 -3.57 0.49 -17.11
CA GLY A 170 -3.98 1.28 -18.27
C GLY A 170 -4.85 0.53 -19.25
N TRP A 171 -5.38 -0.65 -18.92
CA TRP A 171 -6.19 -1.42 -19.87
C TRP A 171 -7.69 -1.18 -19.62
N ASP A 172 -8.45 -1.07 -20.70
CA ASP A 172 -9.89 -1.26 -20.69
C ASP A 172 -10.21 -2.67 -21.21
N TYR A 173 -11.47 -3.11 -21.09
CA TYR A 173 -11.89 -4.45 -21.48
C TYR A 173 -11.58 -4.79 -22.95
N GLN A 174 -11.77 -3.84 -23.89
CA GLN A 174 -11.54 -4.04 -25.33
C GLN A 174 -10.06 -4.16 -25.68
N HIS A 175 -9.20 -3.53 -24.88
CA HIS A 175 -7.75 -3.50 -25.03
C HIS A 175 -7.04 -4.52 -24.14
N THR A 176 -7.79 -5.51 -23.64
CA THR A 176 -7.24 -6.71 -23.01
C THR A 176 -7.30 -7.92 -23.93
N THR A 177 -6.54 -8.96 -23.58
CA THR A 177 -6.63 -10.25 -24.29
C THR A 177 -7.91 -11.05 -24.06
N TYR A 178 -8.90 -10.52 -23.34
CA TYR A 178 -10.27 -11.03 -23.42
C TYR A 178 -10.91 -10.75 -24.80
N VAL A 179 -10.42 -9.75 -25.54
CA VAL A 179 -11.00 -9.33 -26.83
C VAL A 179 -9.94 -9.18 -27.92
N ALA A 180 -8.77 -8.61 -27.58
CA ALA A 180 -7.69 -8.34 -28.51
C ALA A 180 -6.61 -9.44 -28.47
N ASP A 181 -5.70 -9.44 -29.46
CA ASP A 181 -4.56 -10.37 -29.48
C ASP A 181 -3.39 -9.91 -28.59
N GLN A 182 -3.45 -8.68 -28.06
CA GLN A 182 -2.44 -8.10 -27.18
C GLN A 182 -3.08 -7.12 -26.19
N ASN A 183 -2.51 -7.03 -24.99
CA ASN A 183 -2.88 -6.00 -24.03
C ASN A 183 -2.29 -4.65 -24.47
N THR A 184 -3.09 -3.58 -24.41
CA THR A 184 -2.64 -2.23 -24.78
C THR A 184 -3.10 -1.21 -23.77
N LYS A 185 -2.21 -0.27 -23.45
CA LYS A 185 -2.50 0.87 -22.58
C LYS A 185 -3.34 1.87 -23.33
N VAL A 186 -4.39 2.36 -22.68
CA VAL A 186 -5.24 3.44 -23.13
C VAL A 186 -5.34 4.45 -22.00
N GLY A 187 -4.74 5.64 -22.15
CA GLY A 187 -4.78 6.69 -21.14
C GLY A 187 -3.77 6.56 -19.99
N TYR A 188 -4.20 6.87 -18.77
CA TYR A 188 -3.33 6.88 -17.60
C TYR A 188 -3.05 5.45 -17.13
N TYR A 189 -1.83 5.22 -16.66
CA TYR A 189 -1.42 3.90 -16.18
C TYR A 189 -0.45 4.01 -15.02
N VAL A 190 -0.36 2.96 -14.21
CA VAL A 190 0.68 2.75 -13.23
C VAL A 190 1.81 2.00 -13.91
N ASP A 191 3.03 2.54 -13.81
CA ASP A 191 4.21 1.86 -14.33
C ASP A 191 4.70 0.81 -13.34
N PHE A 192 4.35 -0.44 -13.64
CA PHE A 192 4.79 -1.58 -12.85
C PHE A 192 6.24 -2.01 -13.11
N GLY A 193 6.88 -1.45 -14.15
CA GLY A 193 8.19 -1.88 -14.64
C GLY A 193 8.13 -3.14 -15.50
N ASP A 194 9.29 -3.54 -16.02
CA ASP A 194 9.42 -4.70 -16.91
C ASP A 194 9.12 -6.03 -16.22
N GLY A 195 8.56 -6.99 -16.97
CA GLY A 195 8.34 -8.37 -16.51
C GLY A 195 7.14 -8.56 -15.57
N PHE A 196 6.39 -7.50 -15.26
CA PHE A 196 5.29 -7.56 -14.31
C PHE A 196 4.10 -8.42 -14.76
N GLU A 197 3.83 -8.48 -16.07
CA GLU A 197 2.82 -9.36 -16.67
C GLU A 197 3.13 -10.86 -16.48
N THR A 198 4.36 -11.19 -16.08
CA THR A 198 4.79 -12.55 -15.72
C THR A 198 5.06 -12.72 -14.23
N SER A 199 4.91 -11.65 -13.44
CA SER A 199 5.11 -11.70 -11.99
C SER A 199 3.94 -12.45 -11.35
N ARG A 200 4.32 -13.46 -10.57
CA ARG A 200 3.44 -14.52 -10.10
C ARG A 200 2.41 -13.94 -9.13
N ALA A 201 1.14 -14.14 -9.47
CA ALA A 201 -0.05 -13.90 -8.66
C ALA A 201 -0.45 -12.44 -8.42
N TRP A 202 -1.37 -11.96 -9.26
CA TRP A 202 -2.22 -10.80 -8.99
C TRP A 202 -3.25 -11.12 -7.90
N SER A 203 -2.78 -11.34 -6.68
CA SER A 203 -3.64 -11.39 -5.50
C SER A 203 -3.84 -9.98 -4.94
N ALA A 204 -4.89 -9.79 -4.13
CA ALA A 204 -5.15 -8.49 -3.52
C ALA A 204 -4.03 -8.07 -2.55
N ASN A 205 -3.42 -9.03 -1.84
CA ASN A 205 -2.31 -8.76 -0.94
C ASN A 205 -1.01 -8.41 -1.68
N ASN A 206 -0.71 -9.09 -2.79
CA ASN A 206 0.47 -8.79 -3.60
C ASN A 206 0.37 -7.40 -4.22
N LEU A 207 -0.82 -7.02 -4.69
CA LEU A 207 -1.07 -5.67 -5.19
C LEU A 207 -0.87 -4.61 -4.10
N ALA A 208 -1.41 -4.85 -2.90
CA ALA A 208 -1.21 -3.94 -1.75
C ALA A 208 0.28 -3.84 -1.36
N SER A 209 0.98 -4.96 -1.29
CA SER A 209 2.41 -5.08 -0.99
C SER A 209 3.26 -4.29 -2.00
N TRP A 210 2.94 -4.41 -3.29
CA TRP A 210 3.62 -3.67 -4.36
C TRP A 210 3.44 -2.15 -4.22
N PHE A 211 2.22 -1.69 -3.94
CA PHE A 211 2.00 -0.25 -3.70
C PHE A 211 2.71 0.20 -2.41
N TYR A 212 2.75 -0.64 -1.38
CA TYR A 212 3.41 -0.33 -0.12
C TYR A 212 4.92 -0.14 -0.33
N ALA A 213 5.55 -1.01 -1.12
CA ALA A 213 6.97 -0.90 -1.49
C ALA A 213 7.34 0.42 -2.20
N ARG A 214 6.35 1.15 -2.73
CA ARG A 214 6.53 2.44 -3.41
C ARG A 214 6.12 3.64 -2.57
N GLY A 215 5.68 3.42 -1.33
CA GLY A 215 5.15 4.46 -0.46
C GLY A 215 3.77 4.95 -0.89
N ASP A 216 3.02 4.13 -1.63
CA ASP A 216 1.75 4.51 -2.24
C ASP A 216 0.53 4.10 -1.39
N VAL A 217 0.72 3.29 -0.34
CA VAL A 217 -0.35 2.93 0.60
C VAL A 217 -0.19 3.58 1.96
N TRP A 218 -1.35 3.81 2.59
CA TRP A 218 -1.45 4.19 3.99
C TRP A 218 -2.51 3.32 4.69
N LEU A 219 -2.36 3.17 5.99
CA LEU A 219 -3.41 2.66 6.86
C LEU A 219 -4.49 3.72 6.95
N ASP A 220 -5.68 3.43 6.44
CA ASP A 220 -6.80 4.35 6.57
C ASP A 220 -7.11 4.48 8.06
N VAL A 221 -7.09 5.67 8.66
CA VAL A 221 -7.57 5.89 10.04
C VAL A 221 -8.59 7.01 10.10
N ASP A 222 -8.51 7.93 9.15
CA ASP A 222 -9.26 9.19 9.14
C ASP A 222 -10.09 9.40 7.85
N ASN A 223 -10.22 8.38 7.00
CA ASN A 223 -10.99 8.42 5.73
C ASN A 223 -10.44 9.44 4.72
N HIS A 224 -9.12 9.52 4.57
CA HIS A 224 -8.45 10.38 3.58
C HIS A 224 -8.54 9.89 2.13
N TYR A 225 -9.30 8.82 1.88
CA TYR A 225 -9.48 8.29 0.55
C TYR A 225 -10.39 9.16 -0.31
N GLU A 226 -10.05 9.23 -1.58
CA GLU A 226 -10.73 10.02 -2.60
C GLU A 226 -11.02 9.16 -3.83
N ARG A 227 -11.95 9.64 -4.66
CA ARG A 227 -12.33 8.98 -5.93
C ARG A 227 -11.08 8.65 -6.75
N GLY A 228 -10.97 7.41 -7.21
CA GLY A 228 -9.83 6.88 -7.95
C GLY A 228 -8.78 6.16 -7.08
N ASP A 229 -8.88 6.24 -5.75
CA ASP A 229 -8.03 5.46 -4.86
C ASP A 229 -8.40 3.97 -4.89
N ILE A 230 -7.40 3.12 -4.64
CA ILE A 230 -7.54 1.67 -4.55
C ILE A 230 -7.74 1.27 -3.09
N MET A 231 -8.85 0.61 -2.81
CA MET A 231 -9.24 0.17 -1.47
C MET A 231 -8.79 -1.27 -1.25
N PHE A 232 -8.15 -1.56 -0.12
CA PHE A 232 -7.77 -2.91 0.29
C PHE A 232 -8.44 -3.28 1.62
N PHE A 233 -9.11 -4.44 1.60
CA PHE A 233 -9.86 -4.95 2.73
C PHE A 233 -9.12 -6.11 3.36
N SER A 234 -8.95 -6.04 4.68
CA SER A 234 -8.15 -6.97 5.45
C SER A 234 -8.99 -7.68 6.49
N ASP A 235 -8.78 -8.98 6.62
CA ASP A 235 -9.41 -9.79 7.66
C ASP A 235 -8.45 -10.93 8.04
N PRO A 236 -7.83 -10.87 9.24
CA PRO A 236 -6.90 -11.90 9.70
C PRO A 236 -7.59 -13.25 9.92
N ASP A 237 -8.91 -13.25 10.10
CA ASP A 237 -9.68 -14.47 10.38
C ASP A 237 -10.15 -15.16 9.07
N ARG A 238 -10.06 -14.48 7.92
CA ARG A 238 -10.36 -15.06 6.58
C ARG A 238 -9.17 -15.69 5.89
N ASN A 239 -7.95 -15.32 6.25
CA ASN A 239 -6.76 -15.87 5.62
C ASN A 239 -6.42 -17.21 6.25
N ALA A 240 -7.04 -18.26 5.71
CA ALA A 240 -6.67 -19.63 6.02
C ALA A 240 -5.57 -20.10 5.06
N VAL A 241 -4.41 -20.41 5.65
CA VAL A 241 -3.29 -21.20 5.11
C VAL A 241 -2.29 -20.44 4.22
N THR A 242 -1.14 -20.09 4.80
CA THR A 242 0.11 -19.92 4.04
C THR A 242 0.45 -21.27 3.39
N GLY A 243 0.49 -21.33 2.05
CA GLY A 243 1.14 -22.45 1.36
C GLY A 243 2.60 -22.55 1.81
N GLY A 244 3.19 -23.74 1.84
CA GLY A 244 4.59 -23.88 2.25
C GLY A 244 5.57 -23.51 1.13
N GLY A 245 6.64 -22.78 1.44
CA GLY A 245 7.81 -22.58 0.56
C GLY A 245 8.16 -21.12 0.22
N VAL A 246 9.35 -20.90 -0.33
CA VAL A 246 9.77 -19.59 -0.91
C VAL A 246 8.84 -19.27 -2.09
N GLY A 247 8.20 -18.09 -2.08
CA GLY A 247 7.17 -17.72 -3.06
C GLY A 247 5.78 -18.32 -2.78
N ALA A 248 5.54 -18.80 -1.56
CA ALA A 248 4.19 -19.09 -1.09
C ALA A 248 3.32 -17.82 -1.09
N ARG A 249 2.03 -17.97 -1.39
CA ARG A 249 1.02 -16.89 -1.33
C ARG A 249 1.21 -16.07 -0.06
N THR A 250 1.60 -14.81 -0.20
CA THR A 250 1.73 -13.92 0.95
C THR A 250 0.35 -13.55 1.47
N ILE A 251 0.33 -13.06 2.70
CA ILE A 251 -0.85 -12.54 3.35
C ILE A 251 -0.60 -11.10 3.78
N PHE A 252 0.11 -10.32 2.94
CA PHE A 252 0.46 -8.94 3.25
C PHE A 252 -0.75 -8.15 3.78
N GLY A 253 -0.61 -7.66 5.02
CA GLY A 253 -1.66 -7.00 5.79
C GLY A 253 -3.01 -7.71 5.83
N ASN A 254 -3.04 -9.04 5.72
CA ASN A 254 -4.25 -9.85 5.64
C ASN A 254 -5.24 -9.43 4.55
N VAL A 255 -4.76 -8.78 3.48
CA VAL A 255 -5.62 -8.27 2.43
C VAL A 255 -6.26 -9.42 1.64
N TYR A 256 -7.59 -9.48 1.66
CA TYR A 256 -8.36 -10.51 0.95
C TYR A 256 -9.14 -9.97 -0.25
N HIS A 257 -9.33 -8.64 -0.35
CA HIS A 257 -10.11 -8.03 -1.42
C HIS A 257 -9.57 -6.65 -1.81
N ALA A 258 -9.76 -6.28 -3.07
CA ALA A 258 -9.41 -4.98 -3.63
C ALA A 258 -10.59 -4.35 -4.39
N ALA A 259 -10.68 -3.02 -4.43
CA ALA A 259 -11.69 -2.30 -5.17
C ALA A 259 -11.21 -0.91 -5.62
N ILE A 260 -11.82 -0.35 -6.65
CA ILE A 260 -11.64 1.07 -7.02
C ILE A 260 -12.73 1.88 -6.33
N TYR A 261 -12.36 2.94 -5.61
CA TYR A 261 -13.32 3.84 -4.97
C TYR A 261 -13.85 4.88 -5.96
N LEU A 262 -15.18 5.00 -6.05
CA LEU A 262 -15.83 5.86 -7.03
C LEU A 262 -16.26 7.22 -6.45
N GLY A 263 -16.07 7.43 -5.14
CA GLY A 263 -16.72 8.51 -4.39
C GLY A 263 -18.02 8.04 -3.73
N ASP A 264 -18.54 8.85 -2.79
CA ASP A 264 -19.85 8.66 -2.14
C ASP A 264 -20.10 7.27 -1.53
N GLY A 265 -19.04 6.60 -1.07
CA GLY A 265 -19.16 5.25 -0.52
C GLY A 265 -19.43 4.18 -1.57
N MET A 266 -19.16 4.42 -2.85
CA MET A 266 -19.36 3.47 -3.95
C MET A 266 -18.03 2.84 -4.37
N LEU A 267 -18.09 1.55 -4.72
CA LEU A 267 -16.96 0.72 -5.12
C LEU A 267 -17.22 0.09 -6.47
N MET A 268 -16.19 0.00 -7.30
CA MET A 268 -16.15 -0.86 -8.47
C MET A 268 -15.21 -2.04 -8.20
N HIS A 269 -15.73 -3.26 -8.31
CA HIS A 269 -15.01 -4.47 -7.92
C HIS A 269 -15.67 -5.76 -8.42
N SER A 270 -15.03 -6.89 -8.15
CA SER A 270 -15.51 -8.24 -8.44
C SER A 270 -15.61 -9.06 -7.14
N THR A 271 -16.81 -9.36 -6.64
CA THR A 271 -17.05 -9.82 -5.25
C THR A 271 -17.44 -11.29 -5.07
N GLY A 272 -17.48 -12.08 -6.15
CA GLY A 272 -17.88 -13.48 -6.09
C GLY A 272 -18.99 -13.84 -7.07
N VAL A 273 -19.22 -15.14 -7.22
CA VAL A 273 -20.27 -15.69 -8.11
C VAL A 273 -21.68 -15.19 -7.80
N ALA A 274 -21.96 -14.85 -6.54
CA ALA A 274 -23.27 -14.38 -6.10
C ALA A 274 -23.66 -13.00 -6.69
N ALA A 275 -22.69 -12.23 -7.18
CA ALA A 275 -22.97 -10.96 -7.85
C ALA A 275 -23.62 -11.12 -9.23
N GLY A 276 -23.59 -12.33 -9.81
CA GLY A 276 -24.20 -12.63 -11.12
C GLY A 276 -23.48 -12.05 -12.34
N GLN A 277 -22.38 -11.30 -12.12
CA GLN A 277 -21.54 -10.70 -13.16
C GLN A 277 -20.09 -10.59 -12.66
N GLY A 278 -19.14 -10.51 -13.58
CA GLY A 278 -17.71 -10.46 -13.25
C GLY A 278 -17.33 -9.21 -12.47
N VAL A 279 -17.58 -8.02 -13.02
CA VAL A 279 -17.27 -6.73 -12.39
C VAL A 279 -18.56 -5.92 -12.22
N HIS A 280 -18.70 -5.23 -11.10
CA HIS A 280 -19.88 -4.42 -10.82
C HIS A 280 -19.59 -3.26 -9.88
N VAL A 281 -20.56 -2.35 -9.82
CA VAL A 281 -20.58 -1.23 -8.90
C VAL A 281 -21.52 -1.55 -7.74
N SER A 282 -21.06 -1.35 -6.51
CA SER A 282 -21.87 -1.51 -5.31
C SER A 282 -21.51 -0.51 -4.23
N LYS A 283 -22.40 -0.35 -3.24
CA LYS A 283 -22.11 0.45 -2.05
C LYS A 283 -21.09 -0.29 -1.17
N MET A 284 -20.16 0.45 -0.59
CA MET A 284 -19.32 -0.03 0.49
C MET A 284 -20.19 -0.24 1.74
N TRP A 285 -20.71 -1.46 1.88
CA TRP A 285 -21.51 -1.90 3.01
C TRP A 285 -20.73 -1.80 4.33
N ASN A 286 -21.45 -1.71 5.45
CA ASN A 286 -20.82 -1.53 6.77
C ASN A 286 -19.80 -2.62 7.12
N PHE A 287 -19.99 -3.85 6.66
CA PHE A 287 -19.00 -4.92 6.86
C PHE A 287 -17.71 -4.63 6.10
N LEU A 288 -17.78 -4.22 4.82
CA LEU A 288 -16.60 -3.79 4.06
C LEU A 288 -15.93 -2.55 4.67
N LYS A 289 -16.70 -1.59 5.20
CA LYS A 289 -16.12 -0.42 5.87
C LYS A 289 -15.29 -0.79 7.09
N LYS A 290 -15.69 -1.84 7.81
CA LYS A 290 -14.95 -2.37 8.97
C LYS A 290 -13.65 -3.05 8.53
N ASP A 291 -13.69 -3.74 7.39
CA ASP A 291 -12.55 -4.48 6.86
C ASP A 291 -11.58 -3.57 6.08
N LEU A 292 -12.03 -2.39 5.61
CA LEU A 292 -11.18 -1.39 4.95
C LEU A 292 -10.02 -1.00 5.87
N SER A 293 -8.81 -1.36 5.46
CA SER A 293 -7.61 -1.20 6.27
C SER A 293 -6.53 -0.40 5.55
N PHE A 294 -6.19 -0.75 4.31
CA PHE A 294 -5.28 0.05 3.50
C PHE A 294 -5.98 0.74 2.35
N VAL A 295 -5.42 1.88 1.96
CA VAL A 295 -5.76 2.58 0.74
C VAL A 295 -4.48 2.87 0.00
N ALA A 296 -4.47 2.68 -1.32
CA ALA A 296 -3.40 3.17 -2.18
C ALA A 296 -3.89 4.30 -3.09
N ARG A 297 -3.03 5.29 -3.29
CA ARG A 297 -3.22 6.34 -4.28
C ARG A 297 -2.18 6.17 -5.38
N PRO A 298 -2.57 5.64 -6.55
CA PRO A 298 -1.58 5.28 -7.55
C PRO A 298 -0.76 6.49 -8.05
N ALA A 299 0.53 6.27 -8.27
CA ALA A 299 1.37 7.20 -9.02
C ALA A 299 1.15 6.99 -10.52
N TRP A 300 0.48 7.95 -11.16
CA TRP A 300 0.07 7.85 -12.56
C TRP A 300 1.12 8.35 -13.54
N SER A 301 1.33 7.57 -14.59
CA SER A 301 1.95 7.96 -15.85
C SER A 301 0.87 8.19 -16.91
N SER A 302 1.21 8.91 -17.98
CA SER A 302 0.37 9.09 -19.16
C SER A 302 1.12 8.68 -20.43
N LEU A 303 0.39 8.24 -21.45
CA LEU A 303 0.94 7.95 -22.79
C LEU A 303 1.42 9.22 -23.50
#